data_AF-A0A2P5ADE3-F1
#
_entry.id   AF-A0A2P5ADE3-F1
#
_cell.length_a   1.000
_cell.length_b   1.000
_cell.length_c   1.000
_cell.angle_alpha   90.00
_cell.angle_beta   90.00
_cell.angle_gamma   90.00
#
_symmetry.space_group_name_H-M   'P 1'
#
loop_
_entity.id
_entity.type
_entity.pdbx_description
1 polymer ?
#
loop_
_entity_poly.entity_id
_entity_poly.type
_entity_poly.pdbx_seq_one_letter_code
_entity_poly.pdbx_strand_id
1 'polypeptide(L)'
;MQGVALTKIPKIKFVIIIAGGKFGGPDLGTPKLATNAFSSPIECPSLHFIGALDRHREGGNVLVESFVNPVVIHYPEGHTIPRLDEKQVEIVLGFIENIQTLKSLGT
;
A
#
# COMPACT_ATOMS: atom_id res chain seq x y z
N MET A 1 -12.56 8.47 -14.69
CA MET A 1 -12.55 7.34 -13.73
C MET A 1 -13.97 6.81 -13.55
N GLN A 2 -14.18 5.50 -13.63
CA GLN A 2 -15.46 4.83 -13.34
C GLN A 2 -15.48 4.36 -11.88
N GLY A 3 -15.26 5.28 -10.93
CA GLY A 3 -15.41 4.98 -9.51
C GLY A 3 -16.90 4.83 -9.19
N VAL A 4 -17.38 3.60 -9.08
CA VAL A 4 -18.81 3.31 -8.85
C VAL A 4 -19.17 3.12 -7.37
N ALA A 5 -18.15 3.00 -6.50
CA ALA A 5 -18.31 2.82 -5.05
C ALA A 5 -17.63 3.98 -4.30
N LEU A 6 -18.07 4.22 -3.06
CA LEU A 6 -17.44 5.16 -2.13
C LEU A 6 -17.32 6.62 -2.66
N THR A 7 -18.19 7.05 -3.57
CA THR A 7 -18.13 8.37 -4.23
C THR A 7 -18.51 9.55 -3.33
N LYS A 8 -19.11 9.28 -2.16
CA LYS A 8 -19.60 10.29 -1.21
C LYS A 8 -18.81 10.33 0.11
N ILE A 9 -17.73 9.55 0.21
CA ILE A 9 -16.87 9.57 1.41
C ILE A 9 -15.63 10.43 1.14
N PRO A 10 -14.99 10.98 2.20
CA PRO A 10 -13.70 11.62 2.06
C PRO A 10 -12.66 10.67 1.44
N LYS A 11 -11.71 11.25 0.70
CA LYS A 11 -10.58 10.50 0.14
C LYS A 11 -9.78 9.83 1.26
N ILE A 12 -9.25 8.65 0.96
CA ILE A 12 -8.30 7.95 1.83
C ILE A 12 -7.06 8.82 2.00
N LYS A 13 -6.68 9.08 3.26
CA LYS A 13 -5.55 9.98 3.58
C LYS A 13 -4.19 9.28 3.50
N PHE A 14 -4.12 7.99 3.81
CA PHE A 14 -2.93 7.16 3.73
C PHE A 14 -3.32 5.67 3.79
N VAL A 15 -2.40 4.77 3.46
CA VAL A 15 -2.58 3.32 3.63
C VAL A 15 -1.34 2.66 4.22
N ILE A 16 -1.54 1.59 4.99
CA ILE A 16 -0.49 0.66 5.41
C ILE A 16 -0.93 -0.71 4.91
N ILE A 17 -0.10 -1.33 4.07
CA ILE A 17 -0.43 -2.58 3.37
C ILE A 17 0.62 -3.63 3.75
N ILE A 18 0.15 -4.72 4.36
CA ILE A 18 0.99 -5.86 4.75
C ILE A 18 0.62 -7.03 3.84
N ALA A 19 1.60 -7.58 3.11
CA ALA A 19 1.39 -8.71 2.22
C ALA A 19 0.28 -8.46 1.16
N GLY A 20 0.25 -7.25 0.59
CA GLY A 20 -0.75 -6.85 -0.41
C GLY A 20 -0.48 -7.41 -1.80
N GLY A 21 -1.49 -7.34 -2.67
CA GLY A 21 -1.38 -7.71 -4.08
C GLY A 21 -2.32 -6.90 -4.96
N LYS A 22 -1.91 -6.62 -6.20
CA LYS A 22 -2.69 -5.86 -7.18
C LYS A 22 -3.67 -6.75 -7.93
N PHE A 23 -4.95 -6.37 -7.98
CA PHE A 23 -5.89 -6.95 -8.95
C PHE A 23 -5.47 -6.60 -10.37
N GLY A 24 -5.32 -7.61 -11.22
CA GLY A 24 -4.69 -7.49 -12.52
C GLY A 24 -3.17 -7.49 -12.50
N GLY A 25 -2.56 -7.82 -11.36
CA GLY A 25 -1.15 -8.16 -11.26
C GLY A 25 -0.87 -9.62 -11.65
N PRO A 26 0.37 -10.11 -11.45
CA PRO A 26 0.78 -11.46 -11.82
C PRO A 26 -0.02 -12.57 -11.08
N ASP A 27 -0.52 -12.27 -9.88
CA ASP A 27 -1.12 -13.28 -9.00
C ASP A 27 -2.65 -13.27 -8.95
N LEU A 28 -3.28 -12.14 -9.31
CA LEU A 28 -4.71 -11.92 -9.18
C LEU A 28 -5.28 -11.43 -10.52
N GLY A 29 -6.36 -12.06 -10.99
CA GLY A 29 -7.10 -11.58 -12.15
C GLY A 29 -7.68 -10.16 -11.94
N THR A 30 -8.21 -9.56 -13.00
CA THR A 30 -8.83 -8.23 -12.96
C THR A 30 -10.35 -8.34 -13.00
N PRO A 31 -11.06 -8.23 -11.86
CA PRO A 31 -12.51 -8.07 -11.89
C PRO A 31 -12.90 -6.85 -12.73
N LYS A 32 -14.04 -6.89 -13.41
CA LYS A 32 -14.55 -5.77 -14.22
C LYS A 32 -14.63 -4.45 -13.43
N LEU A 33 -14.90 -4.55 -12.12
CA LEU A 33 -14.94 -3.41 -11.21
C LEU A 33 -13.55 -2.78 -10.98
N ALA A 34 -12.48 -3.57 -11.07
CA ALA A 34 -11.11 -3.16 -10.80
C ALA A 34 -10.33 -2.76 -12.07
N THR A 35 -10.91 -2.88 -13.27
CA THR A 35 -10.23 -2.62 -14.56
C THR A 35 -9.52 -1.27 -14.61
N ASN A 36 -10.11 -0.25 -13.98
CA ASN A 36 -9.55 1.10 -13.95
C ASN A 36 -9.07 1.52 -12.55
N ALA A 37 -9.00 0.59 -11.58
CA ALA A 37 -8.66 0.93 -10.19
C ALA A 37 -7.24 1.51 -10.04
N PHE A 38 -6.32 1.11 -10.92
CA PHE A 38 -4.92 1.52 -10.91
C PHE A 38 -4.51 2.23 -12.22
N SER A 39 -5.47 2.81 -12.96
CA SER A 39 -5.19 3.49 -14.23
C SER A 39 -4.54 4.86 -14.06
N SER A 40 -4.44 5.35 -12.82
CA SER A 40 -3.77 6.59 -12.48
C SER A 40 -2.98 6.36 -11.19
N PRO A 41 -1.83 7.02 -11.00
CA PRO A 41 -1.03 6.88 -9.79
C PRO A 41 -1.85 7.21 -8.53
N ILE A 42 -1.64 6.43 -7.48
CA ILE A 42 -2.26 6.65 -6.17
C ILE A 42 -1.40 7.63 -5.38
N GLU A 43 -1.95 8.79 -5.07
CA GLU A 43 -1.20 9.92 -4.50
C GLU A 43 -1.12 9.91 -2.96
N CYS A 44 -1.94 9.12 -2.27
CA CYS A 44 -1.90 9.11 -0.82
C CYS A 44 -0.62 8.41 -0.30
N PRO A 45 0.00 8.92 0.80
CA PRO A 45 1.13 8.26 1.42
C PRO A 45 0.85 6.79 1.71
N SER A 46 1.82 5.93 1.40
CA SER A 46 1.68 4.50 1.58
C SER A 46 2.92 3.87 2.18
N LEU A 47 2.70 2.92 3.08
CA LEU A 47 3.72 2.04 3.64
C LEU A 47 3.37 0.60 3.28
N HIS A 48 4.31 -0.11 2.67
CA HIS A 48 4.14 -1.48 2.20
C HIS A 48 5.12 -2.43 2.87
N PHE A 49 4.64 -3.59 3.29
CA PHE A 49 5.48 -4.67 3.79
C PHE A 49 5.45 -5.86 2.83
N ILE A 50 6.63 -6.24 2.32
CA ILE A 50 6.78 -7.29 1.31
C ILE A 50 7.65 -8.42 1.85
N GLY A 51 7.03 -9.60 2.02
CA GLY A 51 7.71 -10.81 2.46
C GLY A 51 8.54 -11.42 1.33
N ALA A 52 9.81 -11.73 1.59
CA ALA A 52 10.72 -12.30 0.59
C ALA A 52 10.26 -13.69 0.14
N LEU A 53 9.63 -14.45 1.03
CA LEU A 53 9.08 -15.78 0.79
C LEU A 53 7.56 -15.76 0.54
N ASP A 54 6.94 -14.58 0.39
CA ASP A 54 5.52 -14.50 0.08
C ASP A 54 5.27 -15.01 -1.34
N ARG A 55 4.34 -15.95 -1.48
CA ARG A 55 3.93 -16.48 -2.79
C ARG A 55 3.28 -15.43 -3.70
N HIS A 56 2.80 -14.31 -3.13
CA HIS A 56 2.22 -13.17 -3.87
C HIS A 56 3.15 -11.95 -3.90
N ARG A 57 4.45 -12.15 -3.64
CA ARG A 57 5.44 -11.06 -3.59
C ARG A 57 5.41 -10.21 -4.85
N GLU A 58 5.30 -10.82 -6.03
CA GLU A 58 5.29 -10.07 -7.28
C GLU A 58 4.01 -9.24 -7.46
N GLY A 59 2.86 -9.76 -7.03
CA GLY A 59 1.63 -8.98 -6.94
C GLY A 59 1.77 -7.77 -6.01
N GLY A 60 2.51 -7.92 -4.92
CA GLY A 60 2.88 -6.83 -4.00
C GLY A 60 3.81 -5.80 -4.64
N ASN A 61 4.86 -6.25 -5.33
CA ASN A 61 5.79 -5.37 -6.05
C ASN A 61 5.06 -4.51 -7.10
N VAL A 62 4.19 -5.13 -7.91
CA VAL A 62 3.40 -4.40 -8.93
C VAL A 62 2.35 -3.48 -8.27
N LEU A 63 1.87 -3.82 -7.07
CA LEU A 63 1.00 -2.91 -6.31
C LEU A 63 1.76 -1.65 -5.88
N VAL A 64 2.99 -1.78 -5.39
CA VAL A 64 3.85 -0.66 -4.98
C VAL A 64 4.05 0.34 -6.11
N GLU A 65 4.28 -0.13 -7.34
CA GLU A 65 4.43 0.72 -8.53
C GLU A 65 3.20 1.60 -8.83
N SER A 66 2.04 1.25 -8.27
CA SER A 66 0.81 2.03 -8.46
C SER A 66 0.73 3.24 -7.52
N PHE A 67 1.64 3.40 -6.56
CA PHE A 67 1.68 4.51 -5.60
C PHE A 67 2.78 5.51 -5.93
N VAL A 68 2.54 6.78 -5.60
CA VAL A 68 3.55 7.83 -5.67
C VAL A 68 4.40 7.81 -4.39
N ASN A 69 5.72 7.72 -4.54
CA ASN A 69 6.71 7.73 -3.45
C ASN A 69 6.38 6.78 -2.27
N PRO A 70 6.12 5.48 -2.51
CA PRO A 70 5.79 4.53 -1.46
C PRO A 70 6.99 4.29 -0.53
N VAL A 71 6.73 4.12 0.76
CA VAL A 71 7.70 3.56 1.71
C VAL A 71 7.56 2.03 1.67
N VAL A 72 8.67 1.30 1.51
CA VAL A 72 8.65 -0.15 1.40
C VAL A 72 9.60 -0.77 2.41
N ILE A 73 9.11 -1.76 3.16
CA ILE A 73 9.88 -2.58 4.08
C ILE A 73 9.83 -4.02 3.59
N HIS A 74 11.01 -4.59 3.34
CA HIS A 74 11.14 -6.01 3.04
C HIS A 74 11.44 -6.80 4.32
N TYR A 75 10.88 -8.00 4.43
CA TYR A 75 11.11 -8.91 5.56
C TYR A 75 11.31 -10.35 5.06
N PRO A 76 12.08 -11.20 5.76
CA PRO A 76 12.49 -12.49 5.23
C PRO A 76 11.36 -13.53 5.17
N GLU A 77 10.31 -13.37 5.97
CA GLU A 77 9.21 -14.33 6.07
C GLU A 77 8.28 -14.33 4.84
N GLY A 78 7.33 -15.26 4.84
CA GLY A 78 6.27 -15.37 3.83
C GLY A 78 5.06 -14.50 4.14
N HIS A 79 3.88 -14.95 3.75
CA HIS A 79 2.61 -14.22 3.91
C HIS A 79 2.18 -14.11 5.39
N THR A 80 2.80 -13.18 6.12
CA THR A 80 2.69 -13.05 7.59
C THR A 80 2.75 -11.58 8.01
N ILE A 81 2.41 -11.30 9.28
CA ILE A 81 2.67 -9.98 9.87
C ILE A 81 4.15 -9.93 10.26
N PRO A 82 4.94 -8.96 9.75
CA PRO A 82 6.38 -8.92 9.98
C PRO A 82 6.70 -8.62 11.44
N ARG A 83 7.76 -9.25 11.95
CA ARG A 83 8.42 -8.81 13.17
C ARG A 83 9.41 -7.73 12.79
N LEU A 84 9.27 -6.55 13.39
CA LEU A 84 10.10 -5.40 13.05
C LEU A 84 11.38 -5.39 13.88
N ASP A 85 12.51 -5.20 13.23
CA ASP A 85 13.76 -4.80 13.89
C ASP A 85 13.76 -3.31 14.27
N GLU A 86 14.78 -2.86 15.00
CA GLU A 86 14.88 -1.47 15.47
C GLU A 86 14.82 -0.44 14.32
N LYS A 87 15.45 -0.74 13.16
CA LYS A 87 15.46 0.16 12.01
C LYS A 87 14.09 0.21 11.33
N GLN A 88 13.44 -0.93 11.22
CA GLN A 88 12.09 -1.03 10.67
C GLN A 88 11.08 -0.33 11.58
N VAL A 89 11.23 -0.45 12.91
CA VAL A 89 10.42 0.30 13.88
C VAL A 89 10.59 1.81 13.68
N GLU A 90 11.82 2.29 13.52
CA GLU A 90 12.10 3.71 13.26
C GLU A 90 11.40 4.21 11.98
N ILE A 91 11.49 3.46 10.88
CA ILE A 91 10.80 3.79 9.62
C ILE A 91 9.28 3.87 9.82
N VAL A 92 8.69 2.90 10.52
CA VAL A 92 7.25 2.86 10.77
C VAL A 92 6.81 4.04 11.63
N LEU A 93 7.55 4.34 12.70
CA LEU A 93 7.26 5.48 13.57
C LEU A 93 7.38 6.80 12.81
N GLY A 94 8.43 6.99 12.01
CA GLY A 94 8.58 8.17 11.15
C GLY A 94 7.43 8.31 10.13
N PHE A 95 6.96 7.21 9.55
CA PHE A 95 5.77 7.23 8.70
C PHE A 95 4.51 7.63 9.49
N ILE A 96 4.34 7.10 10.71
CA ILE A 96 3.20 7.41 11.60
C ILE A 96 3.23 8.88 12.03
N GLU A 97 4.39 9.43 12.36
CA GLU A 97 4.56 10.85 12.69
C GLU A 97 4.17 11.72 11.49
N ASN A 98 4.67 11.40 10.29
CA ASN A 98 4.33 12.11 9.06
C ASN A 98 2.80 12.15 8.81
N ILE A 99 2.10 11.03 8.97
CA ILE A 99 0.64 11.00 8.80
C ILE A 99 -0.11 11.75 9.91
N GLN A 100 0.43 11.80 11.13
CA GLN A 100 -0.14 12.59 12.23
C GLN A 100 0.05 14.09 11.98
N THR A 101 1.22 14.49 11.49
CA THR A 101 1.49 15.88 11.08
C THR A 101 0.58 16.30 9.92
N LEU A 102 0.35 15.43 8.92
CA LEU A 102 -0.63 15.66 7.86
C LEU A 102 -2.05 15.85 8.38
N LYS A 103 -2.45 15.16 9.46
CA LYS A 103 -3.73 15.42 10.13
C LYS A 103 -3.77 16.76 10.87
N SER A 104 -2.63 17.25 11.36
CA SER A 104 -2.54 18.50 12.11
C SER A 104 -2.44 19.76 11.24
N LEU A 105 -1.91 19.65 10.01
CA LEU A 105 -1.68 20.75 9.08
C LEU A 105 -2.87 21.10 8.17
N GLY A 106 -3.93 20.30 8.15
CA GLY A 106 -5.12 20.53 7.31
C GLY A 106 -6.40 20.12 8.04
N THR A 107 -7.20 21.09 8.50
CA THR A 107 -8.29 21.78 7.76
C THR A 107 -9.49 20.89 7.48
#